data_AF-A0AAW9HIY1-F1
#
_entry.id   AF-A0AAW9HIY1-F1
#
_cell.length_a   1.000
_cell.length_b   1.000
_cell.length_c   1.000
_cell.angle_alpha   90.00
_cell.angle_beta   90.00
_cell.angle_gamma   90.00
#
_symmetry.space_group_name_H-M   'P 1'
#
loop_
_entity.id
_entity.type
_entity.pdbx_description
1 polymer ?
#
loop_
_entity_poly.entity_id
_entity_poly.type
_entity_poly.pdbx_seq_one_letter_code
_entity_poly.pdbx_strand_id
1 'polypeptide(L)'
;MREEITLDIAQFRATFQPLADAVAFPDEQIQAQFLMAQCYISPGRTLRGECLKNALYLMTAHLMWSAHLIAKGQTTANVVTGATISKVSVTMQPPPAKSAWQFWLSTSPFGLQLWALLNIKAAGGAYVGGLPERSAFRKVGGVFF
;
A
#
# COMPACT_ATOMS: atom_id res chain seq x y z
N MET A 1 19.19 -13.56 -2.12
CA MET A 1 18.12 -14.41 -2.69
C MET A 1 16.81 -13.65 -2.50
N ARG A 2 16.14 -13.27 -3.59
CA ARG A 2 14.84 -12.57 -3.53
C ARG A 2 13.80 -13.64 -3.22
N GLU A 3 13.04 -13.48 -2.14
CA GLU A 3 11.96 -14.39 -1.79
C GLU A 3 10.82 -14.16 -2.79
N GLU A 4 10.55 -15.16 -3.64
CA GLU A 4 9.53 -15.08 -4.68
C GLU A 4 8.21 -15.62 -4.11
N ILE A 5 7.22 -14.73 -3.95
CA ILE A 5 5.90 -15.10 -3.45
C ILE A 5 4.98 -15.33 -4.65
N THR A 6 4.51 -16.55 -4.78
CA THR A 6 3.52 -16.94 -5.80
C THR A 6 2.11 -16.64 -5.33
N LEU A 7 1.26 -16.16 -6.25
CA LEU A 7 -0.14 -15.91 -5.98
C LEU A 7 -0.91 -17.24 -5.94
N ASP A 8 -1.66 -17.46 -4.87
CA ASP A 8 -2.68 -18.50 -4.77
C ASP A 8 -4.04 -17.80 -4.83
N ILE A 9 -4.72 -17.95 -5.97
CA ILE A 9 -5.99 -17.28 -6.23
C ILE A 9 -7.10 -17.85 -5.34
N ALA A 10 -7.09 -19.15 -5.06
CA ALA A 10 -8.09 -19.77 -4.20
C ALA A 10 -7.96 -19.26 -2.76
N GLN A 11 -6.72 -19.19 -2.25
CA GLN A 11 -6.44 -18.59 -0.94
C GLN A 11 -6.83 -17.10 -0.91
N PHE A 12 -6.50 -16.34 -1.97
CA PHE A 12 -6.84 -14.92 -2.05
C PHE A 12 -8.36 -14.70 -1.95
N ARG A 13 -9.15 -15.46 -2.72
CA ARG A 13 -10.62 -15.38 -2.68
C ARG A 13 -11.20 -15.80 -1.33
N ALA A 14 -10.65 -16.85 -0.71
CA ALA A 14 -11.06 -17.27 0.62
C ALA A 14 -10.78 -16.19 1.69
N THR A 15 -9.67 -15.46 1.54
CA THR A 15 -9.27 -14.41 2.48
C THR A 15 -10.08 -13.13 2.29
N PHE A 16 -10.35 -12.73 1.04
CA PHE A 16 -11.07 -11.51 0.72
C PHE A 16 -12.46 -11.82 0.16
N GLN A 17 -13.39 -12.13 1.06
CA GLN A 17 -14.79 -12.44 0.72
C GLN A 17 -15.46 -11.42 -0.24
N PRO A 18 -15.23 -10.10 -0.14
CA PRO A 18 -15.79 -9.13 -1.10
C PRO A 18 -15.27 -9.27 -2.54
N LEU A 19 -14.15 -9.96 -2.74
CA LEU A 19 -13.50 -10.22 -4.03
C LEU A 19 -13.59 -11.70 -4.43
N ALA A 20 -14.46 -12.48 -3.78
CA ALA A 20 -14.56 -13.92 -4.01
C ALA A 20 -15.22 -14.28 -5.35
N ASP A 21 -16.14 -13.45 -5.85
CA ASP A 21 -16.89 -13.71 -7.09
C ASP A 21 -15.95 -13.77 -8.32
N ALA A 22 -15.93 -14.92 -9.00
CA ALA A 22 -15.08 -15.15 -10.17
C ALA A 22 -15.58 -14.45 -11.44
N VAL A 23 -16.87 -14.10 -11.51
CA VAL A 23 -17.44 -13.39 -12.65
C VAL A 23 -17.16 -11.89 -12.53
N ALA A 24 -17.40 -11.32 -11.35
CA ALA A 24 -17.11 -9.91 -11.10
C ALA A 24 -15.60 -9.61 -11.05
N PHE A 25 -14.80 -10.58 -10.58
CA PHE A 25 -13.36 -10.46 -10.46
C PHE A 25 -12.67 -11.64 -11.14
N PRO A 26 -12.32 -11.55 -12.43
CA PRO A 26 -11.65 -12.64 -13.15
C PRO A 26 -10.24 -12.93 -12.61
N ASP A 27 -9.82 -14.19 -12.68
CA ASP A 27 -8.49 -14.66 -12.21
C ASP A 27 -7.34 -13.89 -12.87
N GLU A 28 -7.45 -13.62 -14.18
CA GLU A 28 -6.47 -12.87 -14.96
C GLU A 28 -6.27 -11.45 -14.44
N GLN A 29 -7.36 -10.79 -14.00
CA GLN A 29 -7.27 -9.45 -13.42
C GLN A 29 -6.58 -9.48 -12.06
N ILE A 30 -6.91 -10.46 -11.21
CA ILE A 30 -6.26 -10.63 -9.90
C ILE A 30 -4.76 -10.89 -10.09
N GLN A 31 -4.38 -11.73 -11.06
CA GLN A 31 -2.99 -11.99 -11.39
C GLN A 31 -2.27 -10.73 -11.89
N ALA A 32 -2.88 -9.97 -12.80
CA ALA A 32 -2.31 -8.72 -13.29
C ALA A 32 -2.11 -7.69 -12.17
N GLN A 33 -3.09 -7.53 -11.28
CA GLN A 33 -2.97 -6.63 -10.13
C GLN A 33 -1.94 -7.12 -9.10
N PHE A 34 -1.74 -8.43 -8.97
CA PHE A 34 -0.69 -8.98 -8.12
C PHE A 34 0.71 -8.67 -8.65
N LEU A 35 0.92 -8.74 -9.96
CA LEU A 35 2.16 -8.30 -10.59
C LEU A 35 2.41 -6.80 -10.34
N MET A 36 1.36 -5.97 -10.45
CA MET A 36 1.46 -4.56 -10.11
C MET A 36 1.75 -4.33 -8.61
N ALA A 37 1.17 -5.12 -7.72
CA ALA A 37 1.43 -5.04 -6.29
C ALA A 37 2.91 -5.26 -5.94
N GLN A 38 3.61 -6.14 -6.67
CA GLN A 38 5.05 -6.36 -6.51
C GLN A 38 5.91 -5.16 -6.92
N CYS A 39 5.40 -4.26 -7.77
CA CYS A 39 6.08 -3.00 -8.09
C CYS A 39 5.96 -1.98 -6.95
N TYR A 40 4.87 -1.99 -6.18
CA TYR A 40 4.69 -1.08 -5.05
C TYR A 40 5.39 -1.54 -3.77
N ILE A 41 5.46 -2.84 -3.54
CA ILE A 41 5.98 -3.42 -2.29
C ILE A 41 7.23 -4.24 -2.60
N SER A 42 8.36 -3.79 -2.06
CA SER A 42 9.62 -4.53 -2.15
C SER A 42 9.90 -5.34 -0.87
N PRO A 43 10.52 -6.52 -0.99
CA PRO A 43 10.96 -7.30 0.17
C PRO A 43 12.00 -6.51 0.97
N GLY A 44 11.81 -6.43 2.29
CA GLY A 44 12.67 -5.68 3.20
C GLY A 44 13.39 -6.56 4.22
N ARG A 45 14.07 -5.95 5.21
CA ARG A 45 14.57 -6.69 6.38
C ARG A 45 13.44 -7.10 7.33
N THR A 46 12.44 -6.23 7.48
CA THR A 46 11.30 -6.41 8.39
C THR A 46 10.05 -6.98 7.71
N LEU A 47 9.95 -6.83 6.37
CA LEU A 47 8.85 -7.33 5.56
C LEU A 47 9.30 -8.55 4.74
N ARG A 48 9.06 -9.76 5.29
CA ARG A 48 9.48 -11.07 4.74
C ARG A 48 8.43 -12.15 5.03
N GLY A 49 8.52 -13.30 4.35
CA GLY A 49 7.64 -14.45 4.54
C GLY A 49 6.15 -14.08 4.50
N GLU A 50 5.37 -14.61 5.43
CA GLU A 50 3.92 -14.37 5.54
C GLU A 50 3.54 -12.88 5.65
N CYS A 51 4.40 -12.04 6.25
CA CYS A 51 4.13 -10.60 6.33
C CYS A 51 4.21 -9.93 4.96
N LEU A 52 5.17 -10.35 4.13
CA LEU A 52 5.29 -9.88 2.75
C LEU A 52 4.13 -10.42 1.90
N LYS A 53 3.75 -11.69 2.09
CA LYS A 53 2.58 -12.31 1.41
C LYS A 53 1.31 -11.51 1.70
N ASN A 54 1.02 -11.28 2.97
CA ASN A 54 -0.15 -10.52 3.41
C ASN A 54 -0.12 -9.07 2.88
N ALA A 55 1.04 -8.43 2.84
CA ALA A 55 1.17 -7.08 2.29
C ALA A 55 0.86 -7.04 0.78
N LEU A 56 1.40 -7.99 0.01
CA LEU A 56 1.12 -8.11 -1.42
C LEU A 56 -0.36 -8.43 -1.68
N TYR A 57 -0.96 -9.28 -0.85
CA TYR A 57 -2.38 -9.66 -0.95
C TYR A 57 -3.29 -8.46 -0.65
N LEU A 58 -3.01 -7.71 0.42
CA LEU A 58 -3.74 -6.48 0.73
C LEU A 58 -3.59 -5.40 -0.36
N MET A 59 -2.40 -5.27 -0.95
CA MET A 59 -2.18 -4.35 -2.06
C MET A 59 -2.96 -4.78 -3.31
N THR A 60 -2.94 -6.07 -3.63
CA THR A 60 -3.71 -6.63 -4.76
C THR A 60 -5.21 -6.38 -4.55
N ALA A 61 -5.71 -6.62 -3.34
CA ALA A 61 -7.11 -6.34 -2.99
C ALA A 61 -7.44 -4.84 -3.09
N HIS A 62 -6.54 -3.96 -2.66
CA HIS A 62 -6.70 -2.51 -2.80
C HIS A 62 -6.81 -2.08 -4.28
N LEU A 63 -5.96 -2.62 -5.15
CA LEU A 63 -5.98 -2.33 -6.59
C LEU A 63 -7.24 -2.88 -7.27
N MET A 64 -7.63 -4.12 -6.97
CA MET A 64 -8.86 -4.73 -7.48
C MET A 64 -10.10 -3.93 -7.04
N TRP A 65 -10.17 -3.54 -5.77
CA TRP A 65 -11.26 -2.73 -5.24
C TRP A 65 -11.32 -1.35 -5.90
N SER A 66 -10.16 -0.74 -6.14
CA SER A 66 -10.09 0.56 -6.84
C SER A 66 -10.59 0.45 -8.27
N ALA A 67 -10.19 -0.59 -9.00
CA ALA A 67 -10.67 -0.86 -10.36
C ALA A 67 -12.20 -1.08 -10.39
N HIS A 68 -12.73 -1.82 -9.41
CA HIS A 68 -14.17 -2.05 -9.26
C HIS A 68 -14.96 -0.75 -9.02
N LEU A 69 -14.47 0.11 -8.14
CA LEU A 69 -15.09 1.41 -7.88
C LEU A 69 -15.08 2.30 -9.13
N ILE A 70 -13.95 2.32 -9.86
CA ILE A 70 -13.83 3.03 -11.15
C ILE A 70 -14.85 2.50 -12.16
N ALA A 71 -15.00 1.17 -12.29
CA ALA A 71 -15.97 0.57 -13.19
C ALA A 71 -17.43 0.94 -12.84
N LYS A 72 -17.70 1.22 -11.56
CA LYS A 72 -19.01 1.71 -11.08
C LYS A 72 -19.19 3.23 -11.18
N GLY A 73 -18.22 3.96 -11.73
CA GLY A 73 -18.24 5.42 -11.79
C GLY A 73 -18.00 6.11 -10.44
N GLN A 74 -17.54 5.36 -9.44
CA GLN A 74 -17.15 5.89 -8.13
C GLN A 74 -15.65 6.17 -8.16
N THR A 75 -15.27 7.42 -8.40
CA THR A 75 -13.85 7.80 -8.38
C THR A 75 -13.34 7.77 -6.94
N THR A 76 -12.36 6.90 -6.69
CA THR A 76 -11.73 6.66 -5.38
C THR A 76 -10.96 7.84 -4.83
N ALA A 77 -10.65 8.84 -5.63
CA ALA A 77 -10.12 10.10 -5.11
C ALA A 77 -11.29 10.91 -4.54
N ASN A 78 -11.39 11.00 -3.21
CA ASN A 78 -12.22 11.97 -2.49
C ASN A 78 -11.81 13.42 -2.82
N VAL A 79 -11.96 13.84 -4.08
CA VAL A 79 -11.81 15.22 -4.55
C VAL A 79 -13.19 15.85 -4.81
N VAL A 80 -14.25 15.03 -4.89
CA VAL A 80 -15.62 15.51 -5.00
C VAL A 80 -16.51 14.79 -3.99
N THR A 81 -16.54 15.31 -2.76
CA THR A 81 -17.42 14.88 -1.66
C THR A 81 -18.77 15.60 -1.67
N GLY A 82 -19.11 16.24 -2.78
CA GLY A 82 -20.45 16.77 -3.05
C GLY A 82 -20.48 17.28 -4.49
N ALA A 83 -21.51 16.97 -5.25
CA ALA A 83 -21.82 17.66 -6.50
C ALA A 83 -23.28 18.01 -6.44
N THR A 84 -23.57 19.23 -6.80
CA THR A 84 -24.52 19.94 -5.99
C THR A 84 -25.39 20.87 -6.78
N ILE A 85 -26.44 20.28 -7.34
CA ILE A 85 -27.33 20.95 -8.27
C ILE A 85 -28.36 21.77 -7.48
N SER A 86 -28.18 23.08 -7.55
CA SER A 86 -29.09 24.19 -7.17
C SER A 86 -29.19 24.59 -5.68
N LYS A 87 -28.91 23.73 -4.69
CA LYS A 87 -28.75 24.09 -3.24
C LYS A 87 -27.75 23.20 -2.49
N VAL A 88 -26.85 22.71 -3.29
CA VAL A 88 -25.88 21.73 -2.99
C VAL A 88 -24.51 22.31 -2.50
N SER A 89 -23.91 21.96 -1.36
CA SER A 89 -22.51 22.36 -1.04
C SER A 89 -21.47 21.30 -1.43
N VAL A 90 -20.46 21.65 -2.24
CA VAL A 90 -19.26 20.80 -2.46
C VAL A 90 -18.23 21.15 -1.39
N THR A 91 -18.21 20.40 -0.29
CA THR A 91 -17.12 20.53 0.69
C THR A 91 -15.99 19.61 0.29
N MET A 92 -14.98 20.13 -0.40
CA MET A 92 -13.70 19.44 -0.59
C MET A 92 -12.99 19.39 0.75
N GLN A 93 -13.02 18.25 1.44
CA GLN A 93 -12.27 18.09 2.66
C GLN A 93 -10.80 17.87 2.28
N PRO A 94 -9.86 18.76 2.70
CA PRO A 94 -8.45 18.51 2.46
C PRO A 94 -8.09 17.15 3.07
N PRO A 95 -7.30 16.32 2.35
CA PRO A 95 -7.01 14.97 2.80
C PRO A 95 -6.38 15.04 4.20
N PRO A 96 -6.94 14.36 5.22
CA PRO A 96 -6.39 14.36 6.58
C PRO A 96 -5.07 13.57 6.68
N ALA A 97 -4.47 13.22 5.55
CA ALA A 97 -3.29 12.39 5.42
C ALA A 97 -2.07 13.25 5.09
N LYS A 98 -0.93 12.94 5.74
CA LYS A 98 0.32 13.69 5.58
C LYS A 98 0.97 13.50 4.20
N SER A 99 0.49 12.55 3.39
CA SER A 99 0.99 12.25 2.05
C SER A 99 -0.12 11.75 1.12
N ALA A 100 0.05 12.00 -0.19
CA ALA A 100 -0.86 11.49 -1.23
C ALA A 100 -0.95 9.96 -1.23
N TRP A 101 0.12 9.27 -0.86
CA TRP A 101 0.14 7.81 -0.72
C TRP A 101 -0.77 7.30 0.41
N GLN A 102 -0.68 7.92 1.59
CA GLN A 102 -1.56 7.59 2.72
C GLN A 102 -3.03 7.87 2.38
N PHE A 103 -3.28 8.98 1.68
CA PHE A 103 -4.62 9.29 1.20
C PHE A 103 -5.13 8.22 0.22
N TRP A 104 -4.33 7.84 -0.77
CA TRP A 104 -4.70 6.82 -1.75
C TRP A 104 -5.01 5.47 -1.08
N LEU A 105 -4.19 5.03 -0.13
CA LEU A 105 -4.47 3.82 0.64
C LEU A 105 -5.75 3.92 1.48
N SER A 106 -6.11 5.12 1.96
CA SER A 106 -7.33 5.31 2.76
C SER A 106 -8.64 5.18 1.97
N THR A 107 -8.57 5.11 0.64
CA THR A 107 -9.75 5.02 -0.24
C THR A 107 -10.44 3.65 -0.20
N SER A 108 -9.82 2.65 0.44
CA SER A 108 -10.39 1.31 0.58
C SER A 108 -10.06 0.72 1.96
N PRO A 109 -10.90 -0.20 2.49
CA PRO A 109 -10.61 -0.88 3.75
C PRO A 109 -9.33 -1.72 3.68
N PHE A 110 -9.01 -2.31 2.53
CA PHE A 110 -7.79 -3.10 2.33
C PHE A 110 -6.52 -2.24 2.37
N GLY A 111 -6.58 -1.03 1.79
CA GLY A 111 -5.48 -0.08 1.85
C GLY A 111 -5.22 0.46 3.26
N LEU A 112 -6.25 0.65 4.09
CA LEU A 112 -6.09 0.99 5.51
C LEU A 112 -5.40 -0.13 6.30
N GLN A 113 -5.78 -1.39 6.07
CA GLN A 113 -5.13 -2.55 6.69
C GLN A 113 -3.66 -2.69 6.25
N LEU A 114 -3.40 -2.49 4.95
CA LEU A 114 -2.04 -2.45 4.42
C LEU A 114 -1.22 -1.35 5.08
N TRP A 115 -1.78 -0.15 5.20
CA TRP A 115 -1.10 0.97 5.83
C TRP A 115 -0.75 0.68 7.30
N ALA A 116 -1.66 0.09 8.06
CA ALA A 116 -1.39 -0.35 9.44
C ALA A 116 -0.25 -1.38 9.50
N LEU A 117 -0.26 -2.39 8.62
CA LEU A 117 0.79 -3.40 8.53
C LEU A 117 2.15 -2.77 8.20
N LEU A 118 2.18 -1.90 7.19
CA LEU A 118 3.40 -1.21 6.77
C LEU A 118 3.93 -0.28 7.87
N ASN A 119 3.06 0.42 8.61
CA ASN A 119 3.49 1.25 9.73
C ASN A 119 4.18 0.43 10.83
N ILE A 120 3.60 -0.72 11.22
CA ILE A 120 4.19 -1.59 12.25
C ILE A 120 5.52 -2.18 11.76
N LYS A 121 5.61 -2.60 10.50
CA LYS A 121 6.84 -3.19 9.93
C LYS A 121 7.91 -2.15 9.58
N ALA A 122 7.52 -0.91 9.31
CA ALA A 122 8.44 0.22 9.11
C ALA A 122 8.93 0.83 10.43
N ALA A 123 8.15 0.73 11.52
CA ALA A 123 8.51 1.23 12.85
C ALA A 123 9.81 0.60 13.41
N GLY A 124 10.23 -0.55 12.88
CA GLY A 124 11.52 -1.16 13.20
C GLY A 124 12.74 -0.34 12.77
N GLY A 125 12.57 0.64 11.86
CA GLY A 125 13.62 1.55 11.41
C GLY A 125 14.77 0.87 10.64
N ALA A 126 15.18 1.45 9.53
CA ALA A 126 16.55 1.24 9.09
C ALA A 126 17.43 2.08 10.01
N TYR A 127 18.16 1.44 10.93
CA TYR A 127 19.21 2.14 11.69
C TYR A 127 20.34 2.48 10.72
N VAL A 128 20.23 3.59 9.99
CA VAL A 128 21.34 4.22 9.28
C VAL A 128 22.08 5.08 10.30
N GLY A 129 22.54 4.42 11.36
CA GLY A 129 23.23 5.00 12.51
C GLY A 129 24.56 4.29 12.68
N GLY A 130 25.38 4.40 11.65
CA GLY A 130 26.74 3.88 11.58
C GLY A 130 27.59 4.84 10.77
N LEU A 131 27.49 6.16 11.04
CA LEU A 131 28.58 7.05 10.70
C LEU A 131 29.87 6.40 11.24
N PRO A 132 30.98 6.38 10.48
CA PRO A 132 32.24 5.75 10.91
C PRO A 132 32.84 6.39 12.17
N GLU A 133 32.17 7.39 12.74
CA GLU A 133 32.50 8.14 13.95
C GLU A 133 32.64 7.28 15.20
N ARG A 134 32.07 6.06 15.25
CA ARG A 134 32.34 5.10 16.35
C ARG A 134 33.48 4.13 16.07
N SER A 135 33.92 4.01 14.81
CA SER A 135 35.10 3.21 14.40
C SER A 135 36.38 4.04 14.22
N ALA A 136 36.26 5.37 14.21
CA ALA A 136 37.38 6.28 14.09
C ALA A 136 37.54 7.08 15.39
N PHE A 137 38.76 7.13 15.93
CA PHE A 137 39.13 7.96 17.08
C PHE A 137 39.13 9.49 16.75
N ARG A 138 38.78 9.87 15.51
CA ARG A 138 38.65 11.25 15.04
C ARG A 138 37.44 11.37 14.11
N LYS A 139 36.70 12.47 14.24
CA LYS A 139 35.55 12.86 13.41
C LYS A 139 35.92 12.75 11.91
N VAL A 140 35.11 12.03 11.12
CA VAL A 140 35.32 11.94 9.67
C VAL A 140 35.07 13.32 9.07
N GLY A 141 36.11 13.90 8.44
CA GLY A 141 36.06 15.24 7.83
C GLY A 141 36.87 16.33 8.55
N GLY A 142 37.78 15.99 9.46
CA GLY A 142 38.61 16.97 10.19
C GLY A 142 39.49 17.84 9.27
N VAL A 143 39.08 19.09 9.06
CA VAL A 143 39.97 20.20 8.66
C VAL A 143 40.49 20.83 9.94
N PHE A 144 41.82 20.89 10.08
CA PHE A 144 42.48 21.68 11.11
C PHE A 144 42.56 23.13 10.65
N PHE A 145 42.17 24.06 11.51
CA PHE A 145 42.76 25.40 11.56
C PHE A 145 43.80 25.43 12.67
#